data_AF-A0A923PQT2-F1
#
_entry.id   AF-A0A923PQT2-F1
#
_cell.length_a   1.000
_cell.length_b   1.000
_cell.length_c   1.000
_cell.angle_alpha   90.00
_cell.angle_beta   90.00
_cell.angle_gamma   90.00
#
_symmetry.space_group_name_H-M   'P 1'
#
loop_
_entity.id
_entity.type
_entity.pdbx_description
1 polymer ?
#
loop_
_entity_poly.entity_id
_entity_poly.type
_entity_poly.pdbx_seq_one_letter_code
_entity_poly.pdbx_strand_id
1 'polypeptide(L)'
;MISADYLPFLIQALLAGGITAFIIGASHFFGQRAKLNKIKDTAYECGVPSEGLMHTRFSVKFFLTALLFMLFDLEIVILVPWTLIYREFLANHISIIGPVFFFIGVLVLGLFYEVKKGALNWEK
;
A
#
# COMPACT_ATOMS: atom_id res chain seq x y z
N MET A 1 8.87 17.52 -20.91
CA MET A 1 9.23 16.13 -20.60
C MET A 1 8.87 15.30 -21.80
N ILE A 2 9.87 14.70 -22.44
CA ILE A 2 9.67 13.97 -23.69
C ILE A 2 9.22 12.56 -23.29
N SER A 3 8.32 11.93 -24.06
CA SER A 3 7.86 10.56 -23.81
C SER A 3 9.01 9.55 -23.63
N ALA A 4 10.19 9.85 -24.16
CA ALA A 4 11.43 9.11 -24.00
C ALA A 4 11.93 9.01 -22.54
N ASP A 5 11.57 9.97 -21.66
CA ASP A 5 12.00 9.97 -20.25
C ASP A 5 11.35 8.82 -19.45
N TYR A 6 10.21 8.29 -19.92
CA TYR A 6 9.52 7.16 -19.29
C TYR A 6 9.99 5.79 -19.81
N LEU A 7 10.79 5.76 -20.88
CA LEU A 7 11.25 4.54 -21.52
C LEU A 7 12.15 3.68 -20.60
N PRO A 8 13.10 4.24 -19.82
CA PRO A 8 13.87 3.45 -18.86
C PRO A 8 13.01 2.80 -17.78
N PHE A 9 12.00 3.52 -17.28
CA PHE A 9 11.07 3.00 -16.27
C PHE A 9 10.24 1.82 -16.82
N LEU A 10 9.71 1.96 -18.04
CA LEU A 10 8.95 0.88 -18.70
C LEU A 10 9.81 -0.36 -18.94
N ILE A 11 11.06 -0.17 -19.40
CA ILE A 11 12.00 -1.28 -19.61
C ILE A 11 12.27 -2.00 -18.27
N GLN A 12 12.50 -1.24 -17.19
CA GLN A 12 12.74 -1.83 -15.87
C GLN A 12 11.52 -2.61 -15.36
N ALA A 13 10.32 -2.07 -15.50
CA ALA A 13 9.08 -2.75 -15.10
C ALA A 13 8.85 -4.04 -15.90
N LEU A 14 9.07 -4.00 -17.22
CA LEU A 14 8.96 -5.17 -18.10
C LEU A 14 10.02 -6.23 -17.78
N LEU A 15 11.25 -5.81 -17.47
CA LEU A 15 12.33 -6.73 -17.12
C LEU A 15 12.05 -7.40 -15.76
N ALA A 16 11.58 -6.65 -14.76
CA ALA A 16 11.19 -7.21 -13.46
C ALA A 16 10.02 -8.21 -13.59
N GLY A 17 8.98 -7.85 -14.34
CA GLY A 17 7.86 -8.74 -14.61
C GLY A 17 8.29 -9.96 -15.43
N GLY A 18 9.13 -9.77 -16.43
CA GLY A 18 9.66 -10.81 -17.30
C GLY A 18 10.52 -11.83 -16.57
N ILE A 19 11.42 -11.37 -15.70
CA ILE A 19 12.23 -12.26 -14.85
C ILE A 19 11.32 -13.05 -13.89
N THR A 20 10.35 -12.40 -13.27
CA THR A 20 9.39 -13.07 -12.36
C THR A 20 8.61 -14.16 -13.09
N ALA A 21 8.06 -13.84 -14.27
CA ALA A 21 7.34 -14.80 -15.11
C ALA A 21 8.25 -15.93 -15.60
N PHE A 22 9.51 -15.62 -15.97
CA PHE A 22 10.49 -16.62 -16.38
C PHE A 22 10.82 -17.58 -15.23
N ILE A 23 11.06 -17.10 -14.02
CA ILE A 23 11.35 -17.94 -12.86
C ILE A 23 10.16 -18.83 -12.52
N ILE A 24 8.94 -18.28 -12.48
CA ILE A 24 7.72 -19.06 -12.21
C ILE A 24 7.50 -20.10 -13.32
N GLY A 25 7.67 -19.70 -14.58
CA GLY A 25 7.53 -20.58 -15.75
C GLY A 25 8.57 -21.70 -15.78
N ALA A 26 9.84 -21.37 -15.51
CA ALA A 26 10.93 -22.34 -15.41
C ALA A 26 10.68 -23.30 -14.23
N SER A 27 10.28 -22.79 -13.07
CA SER A 27 9.91 -23.62 -11.91
C SER A 27 8.76 -24.57 -12.24
N HIS A 28 7.74 -24.10 -12.97
CA HIS A 28 6.63 -24.93 -13.40
C HIS A 28 7.03 -25.99 -14.43
N PHE A 29 7.97 -25.67 -15.34
CA PHE A 29 8.42 -26.59 -16.39
C PHE A 29 9.43 -27.64 -15.88
N PHE A 30 10.40 -27.22 -15.06
CA PHE A 30 11.46 -28.07 -14.53
C PHE A 30 11.13 -28.71 -13.17
N GLY A 31 10.12 -28.21 -12.45
CA GLY A 31 9.69 -28.75 -11.18
C GLY A 31 9.12 -30.17 -11.32
N GLN A 32 9.39 -31.03 -10.32
CA GLN A 32 8.74 -32.32 -10.21
C GLN A 32 7.23 -32.11 -10.05
N ARG A 33 6.47 -32.36 -11.13
CA ARG A 33 5.01 -32.25 -11.11
C ARG A 33 4.46 -33.17 -10.04
N ALA A 34 4.00 -32.60 -8.94
CA ALA A 34 3.18 -33.34 -7.99
C ALA A 34 1.92 -33.78 -8.75
N LYS A 35 1.67 -35.09 -8.83
CA LYS A 35 0.38 -35.59 -9.33
C LYS A 35 -0.71 -34.97 -8.46
N LEU A 36 -1.75 -34.43 -9.11
CA LEU A 36 -2.95 -33.94 -8.43
C LEU A 36 -3.41 -35.02 -7.45
N ASN A 37 -3.46 -34.65 -6.18
CA ASN A 37 -3.82 -35.54 -5.11
C ASN A 37 -4.79 -34.80 -4.23
N LYS A 38 -6.00 -35.35 -4.11
CA LYS A 38 -7.10 -34.78 -3.34
C LYS A 38 -6.68 -34.33 -1.94
N ILE A 39 -5.73 -35.01 -1.29
CA ILE A 39 -5.24 -34.66 0.06
C ILE A 39 -4.21 -33.51 0.01
N LYS A 40 -3.40 -33.41 -1.05
CA LYS A 40 -2.42 -32.31 -1.20
C LYS A 40 -3.08 -31.00 -1.60
N ASP A 41 -4.20 -31.09 -2.30
CA ASP A 41 -4.95 -29.94 -2.82
C ASP A 41 -6.04 -29.44 -1.85
N THR A 42 -6.21 -30.09 -0.69
CA THR A 42 -7.09 -29.62 0.39
C THR A 42 -6.39 -28.64 1.33
N ALA A 43 -7.17 -27.70 1.90
CA ALA A 43 -6.68 -26.78 2.92
C ALA A 43 -6.05 -27.56 4.10
N TYR A 44 -4.96 -27.02 4.64
CA TYR A 44 -4.24 -27.66 5.73
C TYR A 44 -4.99 -27.47 7.06
N GLU A 45 -5.59 -28.55 7.55
CA GLU A 45 -6.13 -28.65 8.91
C GLU A 45 -5.79 -30.02 9.54
N CYS A 46 -4.54 -30.48 9.42
CA CYS A 46 -4.07 -31.74 10.00
C CYS A 46 -4.94 -32.99 9.64
N GLY A 47 -5.57 -33.00 8.46
CA GLY A 47 -6.45 -34.07 8.01
C GLY A 47 -7.92 -33.95 8.45
N VAL A 48 -8.28 -32.88 9.16
CA VAL A 48 -9.67 -32.51 9.43
C VAL A 48 -10.24 -31.83 8.18
N PRO A 49 -11.46 -32.18 7.73
CA PRO A 49 -12.11 -31.43 6.67
C PRO A 49 -12.30 -29.98 7.15
N SER A 50 -11.88 -29.01 6.33
CA SER A 50 -12.07 -27.60 6.66
C SER A 50 -13.56 -27.28 6.68
N GLU A 51 -14.12 -27.30 7.87
CA GLU A 51 -15.52 -26.99 8.16
C GLU A 51 -15.56 -25.64 8.86
N GLY A 52 -15.81 -24.59 8.08
CA GLY A 52 -15.91 -23.23 8.59
C GLY A 52 -16.77 -22.37 7.68
N LEU A 53 -17.43 -21.37 8.25
CA LEU A 53 -18.07 -20.31 7.46
C LEU A 53 -16.99 -19.65 6.59
N MET A 54 -17.11 -19.75 5.26
CA MET A 54 -16.18 -19.11 4.32
C MET A 54 -16.08 -17.58 4.50
N HIS A 55 -17.03 -16.98 5.21
CA HIS A 55 -17.12 -15.55 5.48
C HIS A 55 -17.39 -15.26 6.95
N THR A 56 -16.44 -15.59 7.83
CA THR A 56 -16.45 -15.00 9.17
C THR A 56 -16.17 -13.50 9.06
N ARG A 57 -16.87 -12.69 9.86
CA ARG A 57 -16.62 -11.24 9.87
C ARG A 57 -15.27 -10.99 10.53
N PHE A 58 -14.30 -10.57 9.75
CA PHE A 58 -13.03 -10.07 10.28
C PHE A 58 -13.26 -8.83 11.15
N SER A 59 -12.31 -8.59 12.05
CA SER A 59 -12.38 -7.44 12.96
C SER A 59 -12.47 -6.12 12.19
N VAL A 60 -13.37 -5.22 12.62
CA VAL A 60 -13.54 -3.87 12.04
C VAL A 60 -12.25 -3.05 12.14
N LYS A 61 -11.32 -3.44 13.02
CA LYS A 61 -10.01 -2.77 13.20
C LYS A 61 -9.18 -2.70 11.91
N PHE A 62 -9.26 -3.72 11.03
CA PHE A 62 -8.59 -3.68 9.72
C PHE A 62 -9.15 -2.59 8.80
N PHE A 63 -10.47 -2.43 8.81
CA PHE A 63 -11.15 -1.39 8.05
C PHE A 63 -10.78 0.01 8.56
N LEU A 64 -10.79 0.22 9.88
CA LEU A 64 -10.39 1.51 10.47
C LEU A 64 -8.94 1.88 10.15
N THR A 65 -8.03 0.91 10.16
CA THR A 65 -6.63 1.14 9.81
C THR A 65 -6.46 1.48 8.32
N ALA A 66 -7.15 0.76 7.43
CA ALA A 66 -7.12 1.03 6.00
C ALA A 66 -7.74 2.40 5.65
N LEU A 67 -8.84 2.77 6.31
CA LEU A 67 -9.48 4.06 6.15
C LEU A 67 -8.57 5.20 6.60
N LEU A 68 -7.90 5.04 7.74
CA LEU A 68 -6.92 6.00 8.22
C LEU A 68 -5.74 6.15 7.25
N PHE A 69 -5.18 5.04 6.78
CA PHE A 69 -4.10 5.08 5.79
C PHE A 69 -4.52 5.81 4.51
N MET A 70 -5.73 5.54 4.01
CA MET A 70 -6.27 6.21 2.82
C MET A 70 -6.43 7.73 3.03
N LEU A 71 -6.88 8.15 4.21
CA LEU A 71 -7.04 9.57 4.54
C LEU A 71 -5.68 10.27 4.58
N PHE A 72 -4.70 9.68 5.28
CA PHE A 72 -3.35 10.25 5.37
C PHE A 72 -2.62 10.29 4.02
N ASP A 73 -2.80 9.28 3.17
CA ASP A 73 -2.22 9.25 1.83
C ASP A 73 -2.80 10.36 0.93
N LEU A 74 -4.11 10.64 1.07
CA LEU A 74 -4.76 11.76 0.38
C LEU A 74 -4.21 13.11 0.82
N GLU A 75 -3.89 13.29 2.10
CA GLU A 75 -3.28 14.52 2.61
C GLU A 75 -1.87 14.74 2.05
N ILE A 76 -1.08 13.67 1.88
CA ILE A 76 0.25 13.75 1.25
C ILE A 76 0.13 14.15 -0.22
N VAL A 77 -0.85 13.63 -0.95
CA VAL A 77 -1.12 14.02 -2.34
C VAL A 77 -1.36 15.53 -2.46
N ILE A 78 -1.97 16.17 -1.45
CA ILE A 78 -2.15 17.63 -1.39
C ILE A 78 -0.85 18.35 -1.06
N LEU A 79 0.01 17.78 -0.20
CA LEU A 79 1.30 18.38 0.19
C LEU A 79 2.34 18.38 -0.93
N VAL A 80 2.40 17.33 -1.75
CA VAL A 80 3.45 17.17 -2.77
C VAL A 80 3.51 18.34 -3.76
N PRO A 81 2.42 18.78 -4.41
CA PRO A 81 2.46 19.91 -5.35
C PRO A 81 3.02 21.19 -4.72
N TRP A 82 2.69 21.46 -3.46
CA TRP A 82 3.18 22.63 -2.75
C TRP A 82 4.71 22.62 -2.61
N THR A 83 5.30 21.46 -2.31
CA THR A 83 6.76 21.33 -2.21
C THR A 83 7.46 21.62 -3.55
N LEU A 84 6.83 21.27 -4.67
CA LEU A 84 7.37 21.46 -6.00
C LEU A 84 7.39 22.95 -6.41
N ILE A 85 6.31 23.68 -6.10
CA ILE A 85 6.13 25.09 -6.48
C ILE A 85 6.62 26.09 -5.42
N TYR A 86 7.13 25.61 -4.27
CA TYR A 86 7.58 26.46 -3.16
C TYR A 86 8.56 27.55 -3.59
N ARG A 87 9.51 27.23 -4.49
CA ARG A 87 10.51 28.18 -5.00
C ARG A 87 9.88 29.34 -5.79
N GLU A 88 8.82 29.06 -6.54
CA GLU A 88 8.11 30.06 -7.34
C GLU A 88 7.34 31.04 -6.44
N PHE A 89 6.71 30.54 -5.38
CA PHE A 89 6.05 31.40 -4.39
C PHE A 89 7.04 32.29 -3.62
N LEU A 90 8.22 31.76 -3.28
CA LEU A 90 9.27 32.55 -2.64
C LEU A 90 9.79 33.67 -3.56
N ALA A 91 9.95 33.39 -4.85
CA ALA A 91 10.34 34.38 -5.85
C ALA A 91 9.28 35.49 -6.04
N ASN A 92 8.00 35.18 -5.85
CA ASN A 92 6.89 36.13 -5.90
C ASN A 92 6.61 36.84 -4.56
N HIS A 93 7.46 36.65 -3.54
CA HIS A 93 7.30 37.22 -2.19
C HIS A 93 6.00 36.80 -1.47
N ILE A 94 5.42 35.66 -1.84
CA ILE A 94 4.21 35.12 -1.21
C ILE A 94 4.63 34.21 -0.05
N SER A 95 4.25 34.58 1.18
CA SER A 95 4.54 33.78 2.38
C SER A 95 3.62 32.57 2.47
N ILE A 96 4.09 31.45 1.92
CA ILE A 96 3.31 30.22 1.82
C ILE A 96 3.61 29.22 2.96
N ILE A 97 4.59 29.55 3.81
CA ILE A 97 5.02 28.77 4.97
C ILE A 97 3.91 28.68 6.03
N GLY A 98 3.25 29.80 6.34
CA GLY A 98 2.22 29.88 7.38
C GLY A 98 1.04 28.92 7.15
N PRO A 99 0.36 28.98 5.99
CA PRO A 99 -0.74 28.08 5.66
C PRO A 99 -0.34 26.60 5.68
N VAL A 100 0.89 26.26 5.27
CA VAL A 100 1.35 24.87 5.27
C VAL A 100 1.70 24.35 6.64
N PHE A 101 2.33 25.16 7.49
CA PHE A 101 2.49 24.77 8.89
C PHE A 101 1.16 24.63 9.61
N PHE A 102 0.17 25.47 9.29
CA PHE A 102 -1.19 25.30 9.79
C PHE A 102 -1.79 23.97 9.32
N PHE A 103 -1.71 23.67 8.02
CA PHE A 103 -2.21 22.41 7.45
C PHE A 103 -1.54 21.18 8.08
N ILE A 104 -0.20 21.16 8.15
CA ILE A 104 0.55 20.09 8.83
C ILE A 104 0.14 20.00 10.31
N GLY A 105 -0.06 21.13 10.97
CA GLY A 105 -0.56 21.17 12.34
C GLY A 105 -1.91 20.48 12.51
N VAL A 106 -2.84 20.69 11.58
CA VAL A 106 -4.12 19.98 11.56
C VAL A 106 -3.93 18.47 11.38
N LEU A 107 -3.02 18.03 10.50
CA LEU A 107 -2.72 16.59 10.31
C LEU A 107 -2.19 15.95 11.59
N VAL A 108 -1.22 16.60 12.23
CA VAL A 108 -0.60 16.12 13.47
C VAL A 108 -1.63 16.07 14.59
N LEU A 109 -2.53 17.06 14.68
CA LEU A 109 -3.62 17.06 15.65
C LEU A 109 -4.63 15.93 15.39
N GLY A 110 -4.97 15.67 14.12
CA GLY A 110 -5.81 14.54 13.73
C GLY A 110 -5.22 13.20 14.14
N LEU A 111 -3.93 12.99 13.80
CA LEU A 111 -3.19 11.78 14.20
C LEU A 111 -3.13 11.64 15.73
N PHE A 112 -2.84 12.73 16.45
CA PHE A 112 -2.81 12.71 17.91
C PHE A 112 -4.17 12.33 18.51
N TYR A 113 -5.26 12.87 17.98
CA TYR A 113 -6.62 12.54 18.42
C TYR A 113 -6.93 11.06 18.22
N GLU A 114 -6.57 10.48 17.07
CA GLU A 114 -6.83 9.08 16.76
C GLU A 114 -6.00 8.11 17.60
N VAL A 115 -4.73 8.44 17.85
CA VAL A 115 -3.87 7.70 18.79
C VAL A 115 -4.50 7.71 20.17
N LYS A 116 -4.99 8.87 20.64
CA LYS A 116 -5.68 8.99 21.94
C LYS A 116 -6.99 8.20 21.99
N LYS A 117 -7.72 8.15 20.88
CA LYS A 117 -8.98 7.38 20.75
C LYS A 117 -8.75 5.87 20.64
N GLY A 118 -7.51 5.43 20.48
CA GLY A 118 -7.15 4.02 20.40
C GLY A 118 -7.52 3.37 19.08
N ALA A 119 -7.67 4.15 18.00
CA ALA A 119 -7.89 3.61 16.65
C ALA A 119 -6.73 2.70 16.19
N LEU A 120 -5.54 2.95 16.73
CA LEU A 120 -4.30 2.20 16.50
C LEU A 120 -4.03 1.12 17.57
N ASN A 121 -4.95 0.91 18.51
CA ASN A 121 -4.80 -0.15 19.51
C ASN A 121 -5.22 -1.48 18.89
N TRP A 122 -4.25 -2.13 18.27
CA TRP A 122 -4.26 -3.56 18.02
C TRP A 122 -4.04 -4.21 19.38
N GLU A 123 -5.05 -4.89 19.92
CA GLU A 123 -4.94 -5.50 21.25
C GLU A 123 -3.78 -6.51 21.29
N LYS A 124 -3.29 -6.74 22.52
CA LYS A 124 -2.43 -7.88 22.87
C LYS A 124 -3.03 -9.20 22.40
#